data_AF-A0A0L0VKW6-F1
#
_entry.id   AF-A0A0L0VKW6-F1
#
_cell.length_a   1.000
_cell.length_b   1.000
_cell.length_c   1.000
_cell.angle_alpha   90.00
_cell.angle_beta   90.00
_cell.angle_gamma   90.00
#
_symmetry.space_group_name_H-M   'P 1'
#
loop_
_entity.id
_entity.type
_entity.pdbx_description
1 polymer ?
#
loop_
_entity_poly.entity_id
_entity_poly.type
_entity_poly.pdbx_seq_one_letter_code
_entity_poly.pdbx_strand_id
1 'polypeptide(L)'
;MGKTETFLAYNTRARTLQSLINFGIVTMTNVELAEAITHGLTEDLRALVNNFQLLYQKPFDFTTFKRHTSLFCKRLPKRPQNCVRGPTGQLMSSPQQPLTRSKEENASGPTRAEFGAWSRKTLNYTGGEKAWNGSCATKYKKVK
;
A
#
# COMPACT_ATOMS: atom_id res chain seq x y z
N MET A 1 -5.59 6.87 3.71
CA MET A 1 -5.21 6.77 2.29
C MET A 1 -4.59 8.09 1.88
N GLY A 2 -3.38 8.07 1.32
CA GLY A 2 -2.68 9.30 0.95
C GLY A 2 -3.36 10.03 -0.23
N LYS A 3 -3.19 11.35 -0.33
CA LYS A 3 -3.80 12.19 -1.40
C LYS A 3 -3.40 11.77 -2.82
N THR A 4 -2.18 11.24 -2.98
CA THR A 4 -1.61 10.81 -4.27
C THR A 4 -1.63 9.29 -4.43
N GLU A 5 -1.98 8.57 -3.37
CA GLU A 5 -1.96 7.12 -3.37
C GLU A 5 -3.19 6.57 -4.08
N THR A 6 -3.01 5.52 -4.88
CA THR A 6 -4.15 4.81 -5.48
C THR A 6 -4.75 3.82 -4.49
N PHE A 7 -6.06 3.54 -4.60
CA PHE A 7 -6.70 2.55 -3.74
C PHE A 7 -6.03 1.17 -3.84
N LEU A 8 -5.53 0.80 -5.04
CA LEU A 8 -4.82 -0.45 -5.23
C LEU A 8 -3.52 -0.51 -4.41
N ALA A 9 -2.70 0.55 -4.46
CA ALA A 9 -1.47 0.63 -3.67
C ALA A 9 -1.77 0.57 -2.17
N TYR A 10 -2.80 1.30 -1.72
CA TYR A 10 -3.26 1.28 -0.33
C TYR A 10 -3.68 -0.13 0.13
N ASN A 11 -4.49 -0.81 -0.68
CA ASN A 11 -4.93 -2.18 -0.41
C ASN A 11 -3.75 -3.17 -0.39
N THR A 12 -2.75 -3.00 -1.26
CA THR A 12 -1.53 -3.83 -1.23
C THR A 12 -0.79 -3.64 0.09
N ARG A 13 -0.59 -2.40 0.55
CA ARG A 13 0.04 -2.13 1.85
C ARG A 13 -0.74 -2.76 3.01
N ALA A 14 -2.07 -2.65 2.99
CA ALA A 14 -2.93 -3.26 3.99
C ALA A 14 -2.80 -4.81 4.00
N ARG A 15 -2.69 -5.44 2.82
CA ARG A 15 -2.41 -6.89 2.72
C ARG A 15 -1.03 -7.27 3.22
N THR A 16 -0.01 -6.49 2.91
CA THR A 16 1.34 -6.71 3.48
C THR A 16 1.29 -6.66 5.01
N LEU A 17 0.63 -5.65 5.59
CA LEU A 17 0.46 -5.54 7.04
C LEU A 17 -0.32 -6.73 7.61
N GLN A 18 -1.41 -7.14 6.96
CA GLN A 18 -2.17 -8.32 7.37
C GLN A 18 -1.29 -9.57 7.37
N SER A 19 -0.43 -9.78 6.36
CA SER A 19 0.49 -10.92 6.31
C SER A 19 1.52 -10.89 7.45
N LEU A 20 1.96 -9.70 7.86
CA LEU A 20 2.87 -9.53 9.01
C LEU A 20 2.16 -9.86 10.33
N ILE A 21 0.90 -9.41 10.47
CA ILE A 21 0.08 -9.67 11.66
C ILE A 21 -0.33 -11.15 11.75
N ASN A 22 -0.59 -11.77 10.60
CA ASN A 22 -0.95 -13.18 10.49
C ASN A 22 0.27 -14.12 10.44
N PHE A 23 1.45 -13.66 10.90
CA PHE A 23 2.65 -14.49 10.86
C PHE A 23 2.52 -15.68 11.83
N GLY A 24 2.42 -16.88 11.28
CA GLY A 24 2.32 -18.15 12.03
C GLY A 24 0.91 -18.52 12.48
N ILE A 25 0.05 -17.54 12.78
CA ILE A 25 -1.36 -17.74 13.16
C ILE A 25 -2.26 -16.74 12.43
N VAL A 26 -3.43 -17.19 11.96
CA VAL A 26 -4.40 -16.31 11.32
C VAL A 26 -5.18 -15.57 12.41
N THR A 27 -4.89 -14.29 12.60
CA THR A 27 -5.50 -13.44 13.63
C THR A 27 -6.46 -12.41 13.03
N MET A 28 -6.18 -11.94 11.81
CA MET A 28 -6.95 -10.89 11.13
C MET A 28 -7.59 -11.44 9.86
N THR A 29 -8.92 -11.48 9.84
CA THR A 29 -9.77 -11.97 8.75
C THR A 29 -9.91 -10.96 7.61
N ASN A 30 -10.51 -11.40 6.50
CA ASN A 30 -10.79 -10.51 5.36
C ASN A 30 -11.84 -9.44 5.67
N VAL A 31 -12.78 -9.71 6.59
CA VAL A 31 -13.81 -8.75 7.02
C VAL A 31 -13.16 -7.64 7.83
N GLU A 32 -12.36 -8.00 8.83
CA GLU A 32 -11.61 -7.05 9.67
C GLU A 32 -10.62 -6.21 8.84
N LEU A 33 -9.97 -6.83 7.84
CA LEU A 33 -9.15 -6.09 6.89
C LEU A 33 -9.96 -5.07 6.09
N ALA A 34 -11.15 -5.43 5.61
CA ALA A 34 -11.99 -4.51 4.83
C ALA A 34 -12.53 -3.36 5.69
N GLU A 35 -12.85 -3.62 6.95
CA GLU A 35 -13.22 -2.61 7.94
C GLU A 35 -12.05 -1.64 8.19
N ALA A 36 -10.85 -2.16 8.47
CA ALA A 36 -9.64 -1.36 8.64
C ALA A 36 -9.30 -0.53 7.39
N ILE A 37 -9.46 -1.12 6.19
CA ILE A 37 -9.30 -0.40 4.92
C ILE A 37 -10.30 0.75 4.86
N THR A 38 -11.58 0.50 5.15
CA THR A 38 -12.68 1.48 5.10
C THR A 38 -12.44 2.66 6.04
N HIS A 39 -11.93 2.39 7.24
CA HIS A 39 -11.59 3.43 8.21
C HIS A 39 -10.46 4.35 7.71
N GLY A 40 -9.54 3.81 6.91
CA GLY A 40 -8.47 4.60 6.31
C GLY A 40 -8.78 5.21 4.94
N LEU A 41 -10.01 5.13 4.41
CA LEU A 41 -10.38 5.80 3.15
C LEU A 41 -10.60 7.30 3.36
N THR A 42 -10.69 8.05 2.26
CA THR A 42 -11.17 9.44 2.30
C THR A 42 -12.66 9.47 2.64
N GLU A 43 -13.13 10.55 3.25
CA GLU A 43 -14.53 10.68 3.71
C GLU A 43 -15.54 10.40 2.58
N ASP A 44 -15.32 11.01 1.41
CA ASP A 44 -16.18 10.83 0.23
C ASP A 44 -16.28 9.36 -0.21
N LEU A 45 -15.15 8.64 -0.16
CA LEU A 45 -15.09 7.24 -0.55
C LEU A 45 -15.70 6.32 0.52
N ARG A 46 -15.46 6.62 1.80
CA ARG A 46 -16.05 5.91 2.94
C ARG A 46 -17.58 6.03 2.93
N ALA A 47 -18.12 7.21 2.65
CA ALA A 47 -19.56 7.43 2.51
C ALA A 47 -20.16 6.54 1.41
N LEU A 48 -19.51 6.43 0.24
CA LEU A 48 -19.95 5.54 -0.82
C LEU A 48 -19.92 4.07 -0.39
N VAL A 49 -18.83 3.61 0.23
CA VAL A 49 -18.71 2.23 0.74
C VAL A 49 -19.85 1.90 1.71
N ASN A 50 -20.19 2.83 2.60
CA ASN A 50 -21.28 2.67 3.56
C ASN A 50 -22.66 2.69 2.91
N ASN A 51 -22.89 3.62 1.95
CA ASN A 51 -24.15 3.73 1.22
C ASN A 51 -24.48 2.46 0.43
N PHE A 52 -23.47 1.84 -0.17
CA PHE A 52 -23.62 0.56 -0.88
C PHE A 52 -23.50 -0.66 0.04
N GLN A 53 -23.39 -0.45 1.36
CA GLN A 53 -23.32 -1.48 2.39
C GLN A 53 -22.32 -2.60 2.07
N LEU A 54 -21.17 -2.27 1.46
CA LEU A 54 -20.25 -3.28 0.93
C LEU A 54 -19.67 -4.18 2.01
N LEU A 55 -19.55 -3.69 3.25
CA LEU A 55 -19.08 -4.46 4.40
C LEU A 55 -20.14 -5.43 4.95
N TYR A 56 -21.43 -5.17 4.69
CA TYR A 56 -22.55 -5.93 5.27
C TYR A 56 -23.13 -6.99 4.33
N GLN A 57 -22.54 -7.17 3.13
CA GLN A 57 -22.96 -8.21 2.20
C GLN A 57 -22.72 -9.61 2.79
N LYS A 58 -23.71 -10.49 2.67
CA LYS A 58 -23.66 -11.89 3.13
C LYS A 58 -23.91 -12.84 1.95
N PRO A 59 -22.96 -13.72 1.59
CA PRO A 59 -21.61 -13.85 2.17
C PRO A 59 -20.71 -12.64 1.82
N PHE A 60 -19.76 -12.33 2.70
CA PHE A 60 -18.79 -11.25 2.45
C PHE A 60 -17.73 -11.71 1.45
N ASP A 61 -17.59 -10.99 0.32
CA ASP A 61 -16.53 -11.21 -0.66
C ASP A 61 -15.62 -9.98 -0.76
N PHE A 62 -14.37 -10.18 -0.33
CA PHE A 62 -13.33 -9.16 -0.39
C PHE A 62 -13.00 -8.71 -1.83
N THR A 63 -13.15 -9.59 -2.82
CA THR A 63 -12.88 -9.27 -4.22
C THR A 63 -13.91 -8.28 -4.75
N THR A 64 -15.20 -8.53 -4.47
CA THR A 64 -16.29 -7.61 -4.77
C THR A 64 -16.10 -6.27 -4.07
N PHE A 65 -15.81 -6.26 -2.76
CA PHE A 65 -15.49 -5.04 -2.02
C PHE A 65 -14.38 -4.22 -2.73
N LYS A 66 -13.24 -4.87 -3.02
CA LYS A 66 -12.09 -4.22 -3.69
C LYS A 66 -12.46 -3.65 -5.05
N ARG A 67 -13.26 -4.38 -5.84
CA ARG A 67 -13.72 -3.93 -7.17
C ARG A 67 -14.58 -2.68 -7.06
N HIS A 68 -15.59 -2.68 -6.20
CA HIS A 68 -16.50 -1.55 -6.03
C HIS A 68 -15.77 -0.32 -5.48
N THR A 69 -14.94 -0.47 -4.46
CA THR A 69 -14.16 0.65 -3.89
C THR A 69 -13.19 1.23 -4.92
N SER A 70 -12.57 0.40 -5.77
CA SER A 70 -11.74 0.86 -6.89
C SER A 70 -12.54 1.65 -7.93
N LEU A 71 -13.77 1.22 -8.25
CA LEU A 71 -14.66 1.95 -9.14
C LEU A 71 -15.05 3.30 -8.55
N PHE A 72 -15.46 3.35 -7.29
CA PHE A 72 -15.79 4.60 -6.60
C PHE A 72 -14.61 5.58 -6.58
N CYS A 73 -13.41 5.09 -6.26
CA CYS A 73 -12.19 5.89 -6.29
C CYS A 73 -11.90 6.52 -7.67
N LYS A 74 -12.27 5.84 -8.77
CA LYS A 74 -12.12 6.37 -10.14
C LYS A 74 -13.21 7.36 -10.53
N ARG A 75 -14.42 7.22 -9.96
CA ARG A 75 -15.58 8.08 -10.25
C ARG A 75 -15.58 9.38 -9.45
N LEU A 76 -14.91 9.40 -8.30
CA LEU A 76 -14.78 10.62 -7.51
C LEU A 76 -13.90 11.63 -8.27
N PRO A 77 -14.33 12.91 -8.34
CA PRO A 77 -13.49 13.95 -8.91
C PRO A 77 -12.21 14.03 -8.11
N LYS A 78 -11.06 13.86 -8.78
CA LYS A 78 -9.78 14.15 -8.17
C LYS A 78 -9.83 15.63 -7.79
N ARG A 79 -9.87 15.96 -6.50
CA ARG A 79 -9.76 17.36 -6.06
C ARG A 79 -8.51 17.93 -6.76
N PRO A 80 -8.65 18.90 -7.67
CA PRO A 80 -7.50 19.52 -8.29
C PRO A 80 -6.70 20.17 -7.18
N GLN A 81 -5.42 19.85 -7.12
CA GLN A 81 -4.48 20.47 -6.21
C GLN A 81 -4.16 21.86 -6.76
N ASN A 82 -5.13 22.76 -6.76
CA ASN A 82 -4.83 24.19 -6.89
C ASN A 82 -4.28 24.66 -5.55
N CYS A 83 -3.03 24.29 -5.26
CA CYS A 83 -2.17 25.11 -4.43
C CYS A 83 -1.57 26.20 -5.32
N VAL A 84 -2.30 27.29 -5.56
CA VAL A 84 -1.69 28.59 -5.87
C VAL A 84 -2.55 29.72 -5.29
N ARG A 85 -2.04 30.32 -4.20
CA ARG A 85 -2.15 31.76 -3.85
C ARG A 85 -1.13 32.03 -2.73
N GLY A 86 -0.01 32.73 -2.89
CA GLY A 86 0.60 33.42 -4.03
C GLY A 86 2.07 33.82 -3.69
N PRO A 87 2.79 34.51 -4.57
CA PRO A 87 4.17 34.93 -4.34
C PRO A 87 4.31 36.34 -3.71
N THR A 88 5.38 36.49 -2.93
CA THR A 88 6.16 37.71 -2.61
C THR A 88 5.53 38.84 -1.79
N GLY A 89 6.05 39.01 -0.57
CA GLY A 89 6.20 40.29 0.13
C GLY A 89 7.44 40.26 1.02
N GLN A 90 8.59 40.72 0.50
CA GLN A 90 9.77 41.04 1.30
C GLN A 90 9.58 42.38 2.00
N LEU A 91 9.93 42.44 3.29
CA LEU A 91 10.64 43.49 4.05
C LEU A 91 10.50 43.04 5.53
N MET A 92 11.53 42.81 6.33
CA MET A 92 12.60 43.74 6.67
C MET A 92 13.90 42.99 7.02
N SER A 93 15.00 43.54 6.51
CA SER A 93 16.37 43.30 6.95
C SER A 93 16.60 43.88 8.36
N SER A 94 17.26 43.12 9.23
CA SER A 94 17.96 43.64 10.41
C SER A 94 19.44 43.22 10.35
N PRO A 95 20.40 44.14 10.43
CA PRO A 95 21.83 43.83 10.28
C PRO A 95 22.55 43.58 11.61
N GLN A 96 23.75 42.98 11.48
CA GLN A 96 24.88 42.81 12.43
C GLN A 96 24.98 41.43 13.12
N GLN A 97 26.11 40.72 13.17
CA GLN A 97 27.40 40.66 12.45
C GLN A 97 28.15 39.38 12.98
N PRO A 98 29.37 39.02 12.53
CA PRO A 98 29.79 37.62 12.31
C PRO A 98 30.66 37.02 13.43
N LEU A 99 30.76 35.69 13.48
CA LEU A 99 31.90 34.99 14.08
C LEU A 99 32.48 33.96 13.10
N THR A 100 33.78 34.07 12.90
CA THR A 100 34.59 33.38 11.91
C THR A 100 34.90 31.92 12.26
N ARG A 101 34.72 31.05 11.26
CA ARG A 101 35.67 30.05 10.73
C ARG A 101 36.47 29.17 11.71
N SER A 102 36.28 27.85 11.58
CA SER A 102 37.33 26.84 11.35
C SER A 102 36.64 25.63 10.68
N LYS A 103 36.95 25.29 9.42
CA LYS A 103 37.87 24.20 8.99
C LYS A 103 37.66 22.92 9.81
N GLU A 104 37.54 21.71 9.28
CA GLU A 104 37.77 21.05 8.00
C GLU A 104 37.36 19.60 8.31
N GLU A 105 36.72 18.86 7.41
CA GLU A 105 37.07 17.46 7.10
C GLU A 105 35.98 16.80 6.25
N ASN A 106 36.48 16.11 5.23
CA ASN A 106 35.78 15.47 4.16
C ASN A 106 35.08 14.19 4.63
N ALA A 107 33.83 14.00 4.22
CA ALA A 107 33.29 12.67 4.01
C ALA A 107 32.43 12.70 2.75
N SER A 108 33.01 12.21 1.66
CA SER A 108 32.35 11.94 0.40
C SER A 108 31.18 10.97 0.64
N GLY A 109 29.95 11.48 0.60
CA GLY A 109 28.75 10.65 0.62
C GLY A 109 28.60 9.92 -0.71
N PRO A 110 28.15 8.65 -0.72
CA PRO A 110 28.06 7.87 -1.95
C PRO A 110 27.01 8.46 -2.89
N THR A 111 27.39 8.55 -4.16
CA THR A 111 26.61 9.15 -5.23
C THR A 111 25.41 8.26 -5.62
N ARG A 112 24.41 8.92 -6.18
CA ARG A 112 23.09 8.43 -6.62
C ARG A 112 23.18 7.42 -7.78
N ALA A 113 23.83 6.28 -7.57
CA ALA A 113 23.94 5.18 -8.54
C ALA A 113 23.80 3.77 -7.93
N GLU A 114 23.71 3.61 -6.61
CA GLU A 114 23.74 2.28 -5.96
C GLU A 114 22.38 1.61 -5.73
N PHE A 115 21.26 2.33 -5.85
CA PHE A 115 19.93 1.74 -5.68
C PHE A 115 19.49 0.83 -6.86
N GLY A 116 20.24 0.79 -7.96
CA GLY A 116 19.94 -0.04 -9.14
C GLY A 116 20.45 -1.49 -9.07
N ALA A 117 21.28 -1.83 -8.08
CA ALA A 117 21.98 -3.12 -8.05
C ALA A 117 21.24 -4.23 -7.26
N TRP A 118 20.18 -3.92 -6.51
CA TRP A 118 19.38 -4.93 -5.79
C TRP A 118 18.18 -5.46 -6.60
N SER A 119 18.22 -5.35 -7.93
CA SER A 119 17.13 -5.82 -8.81
C SER A 119 17.57 -6.82 -9.90
N ARG A 120 18.81 -7.34 -9.86
CA ARG A 120 19.31 -8.32 -10.85
C ARG A 120 20.10 -9.48 -10.25
N LYS A 121 19.65 -10.03 -9.11
CA LYS A 121 20.29 -11.23 -8.54
C LYS A 121 19.32 -12.28 -8.00
N THR A 122 18.30 -12.65 -8.78
CA THR A 122 17.56 -13.91 -8.59
C THR A 122 16.89 -14.35 -9.90
N LEU A 123 17.66 -14.69 -10.94
CA LEU A 123 17.15 -15.54 -12.02
C LEU A 123 18.32 -16.19 -12.75
N ASN A 124 18.91 -17.17 -12.08
CA ASN A 124 19.65 -18.28 -12.68
C ASN A 124 19.44 -19.46 -11.73
N TYR A 125 18.35 -20.19 -11.94
CA TYR A 125 18.17 -21.54 -11.42
C TYR A 125 17.62 -22.40 -12.57
N THR A 126 18.54 -22.93 -13.36
CA THR A 126 18.33 -24.10 -14.20
C THR A 126 18.23 -25.32 -13.28
N GLY A 127 17.11 -26.04 -13.32
CA GLY A 127 17.05 -27.39 -12.76
C GLY A 127 15.69 -27.80 -12.21
N GLY A 128 15.01 -28.69 -12.93
CA GLY A 128 14.16 -29.71 -12.33
C GLY A 128 12.66 -29.58 -12.58
N GLU A 129 12.22 -29.99 -13.76
CA GLU A 129 10.89 -30.59 -13.92
C GLU A 129 10.77 -31.78 -12.94
N LYS A 130 9.92 -31.64 -11.93
CA LYS A 130 9.32 -32.80 -11.26
C LYS A 130 7.82 -32.57 -11.15
N ALA A 131 7.11 -33.35 -11.96
CA ALA A 131 5.67 -33.53 -11.92
C ALA A 131 5.20 -33.82 -10.48
N TRP A 132 4.34 -32.93 -9.96
CA TRP A 132 3.53 -33.23 -8.78
C TRP A 132 2.25 -33.93 -9.24
N ASN A 133 2.30 -35.27 -9.31
CA ASN A 133 1.10 -36.09 -9.28
C ASN A 133 0.60 -36.19 -7.84
N GLY A 134 -0.17 -35.18 -7.42
CA GLY A 134 -0.89 -35.17 -6.16
C GLY A 134 -2.30 -35.72 -6.32
N SER A 135 -2.42 -37.03 -6.51
CA SER A 135 -3.70 -37.75 -6.44
C SER A 135 -4.13 -37.87 -4.97
N CYS A 136 -4.96 -36.95 -4.50
CA CYS A 136 -5.71 -37.09 -3.26
C CYS A 136 -7.11 -37.60 -3.57
N ALA A 137 -7.23 -38.88 -3.97
CA ALA A 137 -8.51 -39.57 -4.03
C ALA A 137 -8.74 -40.33 -2.70
N THR A 138 -9.62 -39.77 -1.88
CA THR A 138 -10.19 -40.37 -0.67
C THR A 138 -10.79 -41.75 -0.93
N LYS A 139 -10.27 -42.77 -0.21
CA LYS A 139 -10.91 -44.09 -0.09
C LYS A 139 -12.21 -43.97 0.70
N TYR A 140 -13.36 -44.17 0.06
CA TYR A 140 -14.58 -44.55 0.77
C TYR A 140 -14.64 -46.07 0.89
N LYS A 141 -14.52 -46.57 2.13
CA LYS A 141 -14.92 -47.92 2.52
C LYS A 141 -16.42 -48.05 2.29
N LYS A 142 -16.84 -48.90 1.35
CA LYS A 142 -18.24 -49.32 1.25
C LYS A 142 -18.40 -50.61 2.05
N VAL A 143 -19.13 -50.50 3.15
CA VAL A 143 -19.66 -51.62 3.92
C VAL A 143 -20.96 -52.05 3.24
N LYS A 144 -21.02 -53.28 2.74
CA LYS A 144 -22.24 -54.09 2.70
C LYS A 144 -21.88 -55.55 2.48
#